data_AF-A0A6I5CM63-F1
#
_entry.id   AF-A0A6I5CM63-F1
#
_cell.length_a   1.000
_cell.length_b   1.000
_cell.length_c   1.000
_cell.angle_alpha   90.00
_cell.angle_beta   90.00
_cell.angle_gamma   90.00
#
_symmetry.space_group_name_H-M   'P 1'
#
loop_
_entity.id
_entity.type
_entity.pdbx_description
1 polymer ?
#
loop_
_entity_poly.entity_id
_entity_poly.type
_entity_poly.pdbx_seq_one_letter_code
_entity_poly.pdbx_strand_id
1 'polypeptide(L)' 'MHRLPTAEAEIGEELAVVRPGLVPRYARELAGARAAVLTRLWRALAHEPLPWIGGRERVRDALVLRLSDGRVLEGPPA' A
#
# COMPACT_ATOMS: atom_id res chain seq x y z
N MET A 1 -15.50 15.06 -5.82
CA MET A 1 -14.76 14.51 -4.66
C MET A 1 -13.49 15.31 -4.47
N HIS A 2 -13.37 16.03 -3.36
CA HIS A 2 -12.10 16.67 -2.97
C HIS A 2 -11.21 15.56 -2.42
N ARG A 3 -10.22 15.11 -3.19
CA ARG A 3 -9.24 14.17 -2.66
C ARG A 3 -8.30 15.00 -1.79
N LEU A 4 -8.34 14.77 -0.48
CA LEU A 4 -7.33 15.33 0.41
C LEU A 4 -5.94 14.97 -0.14
N PRO A 5 -4.94 15.86 -0.03
CA PRO A 5 -3.58 15.54 -0.39
C PRO A 5 -3.17 14.23 0.27
N THR A 6 -2.50 13.35 -0.48
CA THR A 6 -1.90 12.18 0.16
C THR A 6 -0.68 12.63 0.95
N ALA A 7 -0.30 11.92 2.00
CA ALA A 7 0.91 12.23 2.76
C ALA A 7 2.14 12.36 1.85
N GLU A 8 2.20 11.57 0.77
CA GLU A 8 3.31 11.68 -0.18
C GLU A 8 3.28 12.96 -1.04
N ALA A 9 2.09 13.56 -1.25
CA ALA A 9 1.99 14.86 -1.92
C ALA A 9 2.50 15.98 -1.02
N GLU A 10 2.10 15.99 0.26
CA GLU A 10 2.56 16.94 1.27
C GLU A 10 4.10 16.89 1.42
N ILE A 11 4.68 15.68 1.50
CA ILE A 11 6.14 15.51 1.50
C ILE A 11 6.78 16.05 0.23
N GLY A 12 6.12 15.91 -0.93
CA GLY A 12 6.61 16.46 -2.19
C GLY A 12 6.66 17.99 -2.20
N GLU A 13 5.66 18.64 -1.60
CA GLU A 13 5.58 20.10 -1.44
C GLU A 13 6.66 20.60 -0.48
N GLU A 14 6.84 19.95 0.67
CA GLU A 14 7.92 20.28 1.62
C GLU A 14 9.30 20.10 0.98
N LEU A 15 9.49 19.01 0.22
CA LEU A 15 10.74 18.74 -0.49
C LEU A 15 11.05 19.82 -1.54
N ALA A 16 10.03 20.38 -2.18
CA ALA A 16 10.19 21.47 -3.13
C ALA A 16 10.75 22.74 -2.46
N VAL A 17 10.48 22.95 -1.17
CA VAL A 17 11.02 24.08 -0.38
C VAL A 17 12.43 23.77 0.12
N VAL A 18 12.63 22.61 0.74
CA VAL A 18 13.89 22.29 1.44
C VAL A 18 14.99 21.84 0.49
N ARG A 19 14.67 21.04 -0.53
CA ARG A 19 15.64 20.54 -1.52
C ARG A 19 15.03 20.42 -2.93
N PRO A 20 14.76 21.56 -3.61
CA PRO A 20 14.04 21.59 -4.89
C PRO A 20 14.59 20.61 -5.96
N GLY A 21 15.91 20.45 -6.04
CA GLY A 21 16.53 19.54 -7.00
C GLY A 21 16.18 18.05 -6.82
N LEU A 22 15.53 17.62 -5.72
CA LEU A 22 15.16 16.21 -5.48
C LEU A 22 13.76 15.91 -6.06
N VAL A 23 12.95 16.95 -6.32
CA VAL A 23 11.56 16.80 -6.75
C VAL A 23 11.40 15.91 -7.99
N PRO A 24 12.19 16.06 -9.07
CA PRO A 24 12.05 15.18 -10.24
C PRO A 24 12.31 13.71 -9.92
N ARG A 25 13.30 13.42 -9.06
CA ARG A 25 13.61 12.05 -8.64
C ARG A 25 12.54 11.50 -7.70
N TYR A 26 12.06 12.31 -6.75
CA TYR A 26 10.98 11.92 -5.86
C TYR A 26 9.73 11.52 -6.63
N ALA A 27 9.28 12.37 -7.56
CA ALA A 27 8.10 12.10 -8.39
C ALA A 27 8.28 10.83 -9.24
N ARG A 28 9.47 10.62 -9.82
CA ARG A 28 9.77 9.42 -10.63
C ARG A 28 9.73 8.14 -9.81
N GLU A 29 10.24 8.16 -8.59
CA GLU A 29 10.37 6.95 -7.75
C GLU A 29 9.11 6.65 -6.92
N LEU A 30 8.23 7.63 -6.71
CA LEU A 30 7.09 7.54 -5.78
C LEU A 30 6.19 6.33 -6.06
N ALA A 31 5.82 6.10 -7.33
CA ALA A 31 4.94 4.99 -7.69
C ALA A 31 5.57 3.63 -7.36
N GLY A 32 6.86 3.48 -7.64
CA GLY A 32 7.62 2.26 -7.32
C GLY A 32 7.77 2.04 -5.82
N ALA A 33 8.08 3.10 -5.07
CA ALA A 33 8.17 3.04 -3.61
C ALA A 33 6.83 2.63 -2.98
N ARG A 34 5.72 3.21 -3.45
CA ARG A 34 4.38 2.85 -2.99
C ARG A 34 4.06 1.38 -3.29
N ALA A 35 4.35 0.92 -4.50
CA ALA A 35 4.14 -0.49 -4.87
C ALA A 35 4.94 -1.46 -3.98
N ALA A 36 6.18 -1.10 -3.64
CA ALA A 36 7.02 -1.89 -2.74
C ALA A 36 6.43 -1.99 -1.32
N VAL A 37 5.97 -0.85 -0.76
CA VAL A 37 5.31 -0.82 0.56
C VAL A 37 4.03 -1.64 0.56
N LEU A 38 3.15 -1.44 -0.43
CA LEU A 38 1.89 -2.19 -0.52
C LEU A 38 2.13 -3.69 -0.70
N THR A 39 3.11 -4.10 -1.50
CA THR A 39 3.51 -5.50 -1.64
C THR A 39 3.98 -6.09 -0.31
N ARG A 40 4.79 -5.34 0.46
CA ARG A 40 5.29 -5.78 1.77
C ARG A 40 4.15 -5.94 2.78
N LEU A 41 3.22 -4.98 2.80
CA LEU A 41 2.04 -5.03 3.66
C LEU A 41 1.14 -6.20 3.27
N TRP A 42 0.87 -6.37 1.98
CA TRP A 42 0.07 -7.50 1.48
C TRP A 42 0.66 -8.85 1.88
N ARG A 43 1.98 -9.00 1.73
CA ARG A 43 2.71 -10.19 2.19
C ARG A 43 2.54 -10.43 3.69
N ALA A 44 2.57 -9.38 4.50
CA ALA A 44 2.34 -9.50 5.93
C ALA A 44 0.92 -10.00 6.23
N LEU A 45 -0.10 -9.46 5.55
CA LEU A 45 -1.48 -9.95 5.66
C LEU A 45 -1.60 -11.42 5.22
N ALA A 46 -0.86 -11.81 4.18
CA ALA A 46 -0.89 -13.16 3.63
C ALA A 46 -0.25 -14.22 4.55
N HIS A 47 0.76 -13.87 5.35
CA HIS A 47 1.57 -14.86 6.07
C HIS A 47 1.65 -14.69 7.58
N GLU A 48 1.51 -13.47 8.12
CA GLU A 48 1.67 -13.25 9.55
C GLU A 48 0.41 -13.68 10.33
N PRO A 49 0.54 -14.20 11.56
CA PRO A 49 -0.59 -14.66 12.37
C PRO A 49 -1.34 -13.47 13.02
N LEU A 50 -1.91 -12.60 12.19
CA LEU A 50 -2.66 -11.43 12.66
C LEU A 50 -4.03 -11.87 13.22
N PRO A 51 -4.36 -11.51 14.47
CA PRO A 51 -5.53 -12.06 15.18
C PRO A 51 -6.88 -11.67 14.58
N TRP A 52 -6.91 -10.61 13.77
CA TRP A 52 -8.10 -10.11 13.08
C TRP A 52 -8.26 -10.66 11.67
N ILE A 53 -7.38 -11.58 11.23
CA ILE A 53 -7.55 -12.35 9.99
C ILE A 53 -8.26 -13.66 10.33
N GLY A 54 -9.53 -13.76 9.94
CA GLY A 54 -10.36 -14.94 10.15
C GLY A 54 -10.16 -16.05 9.11
N GLY A 55 -9.59 -15.74 7.94
CA GLY A 55 -9.32 -16.77 6.92
C GLY A 55 -8.53 -16.26 5.72
N ARG A 56 -7.89 -17.19 5.01
CA ARG A 56 -7.13 -16.95 3.79
C ARG A 56 -7.50 -17.99 2.74
N GLU A 57 -7.88 -17.55 1.56
CA GLU A 57 -8.29 -18.40 0.46
C GLU A 57 -7.47 -18.05 -0.79
N ARG A 58 -6.75 -19.04 -1.34
CA ARG A 58 -6.01 -18.88 -2.59
C ARG A 58 -6.92 -19.28 -3.75
N VAL A 59 -7.23 -18.32 -4.60
CA VAL A 59 -7.93 -18.51 -5.88
C VAL A 59 -6.87 -18.44 -6.99
N ARG A 60 -7.18 -18.94 -8.20
CA ARG A 60 -6.22 -19.08 -9.31
C ARG A 60 -5.27 -17.88 -9.47
N ASP A 61 -5.80 -16.66 -9.44
CA ASP A 61 -5.04 -15.42 -9.68
C ASP A 61 -5.21 -14.39 -8.56
N ALA A 62 -5.62 -14.81 -7.36
CA ALA A 62 -5.89 -13.90 -6.25
C ALA A 62 -5.73 -14.56 -4.87
N LEU A 63 -5.47 -13.73 -3.86
CA LEU A 63 -5.61 -14.08 -2.46
C LEU A 63 -6.77 -13.29 -1.87
N VAL A 64 -7.71 -14.03 -1.27
CA VAL A 64 -8.87 -13.48 -0.57
C VAL A 64 -8.66 -13.64 0.92
N LEU A 65 -8.75 -12.54 1.66
CA LEU A 65 -8.65 -12.49 3.11
C LEU A 65 -10.02 -12.20 3.70
N ARG A 66 -10.47 -13.03 4.64
CA ARG A 66 -11.66 -12.76 5.46
C ARG A 66 -11.21 -12.16 6.77
N LEU A 67 -11.70 -10.96 7.07
CA LEU A 67 -11.40 -10.27 8.33
C LEU A 67 -12.42 -10.68 9.40
N SER A 68 -12.04 -10.57 10.67
CA SER A 68 -12.88 -10.93 11.81
C SER A 68 -14.16 -10.11 11.92
N ASP A 69 -14.19 -8.91 11.31
CA ASP A 69 -15.36 -8.03 11.24
C ASP A 69 -16.30 -8.34 10.06
N GLY A 70 -16.05 -9.44 9.33
CA GLY A 70 -16.83 -9.87 8.18
C GLY A 70 -16.45 -9.20 6.86
N ARG A 71 -15.53 -8.22 6.85
CA ARG A 71 -15.03 -7.63 5.61
C ARG A 71 -14.11 -8.60 4.87
N VAL A 72 -13.99 -8.36 3.56
CA VAL A 72 -13.15 -9.13 2.65
C VAL A 72 -12.16 -8.21 1.97
N LEU A 73 -10.90 -8.64 1.92
CA LEU A 73 -9.86 -8.02 1.09
C LEU A 73 -9.47 -8.99 -0.01
N GLU A 74 -9.38 -8.49 -1.23
CA GLU A 74 -8.89 -9.22 -2.39
C GLU A 74 -7.66 -8.52 -2.94
N GLY A 75 -6.65 -9.30 -3.31
CA GLY A 75 -5.43 -8.79 -3.89
C GLY A 75 -4.71 -9.84 -4.72
N PRO A 76 -3.57 -9.47 -5.32
CA PRO A 76 -2.79 -10.37 -6.15
C PRO A 76 -2.32 -11.61 -5.36
N PRO A 77 -1.92 -12.69 -6.04
CA PRO A 77 -1.30 -13.83 -5.38
C PRO A 77 -0.06 -13.37 -4.59
N ALA A 78 0.13 -13.90 -3.38
CA ALA A 78 1.20 -13.53 -2.45
C ALA A 78 2.36 -14.53 -2.43
#